data_AF-A0A3N5WBE8-F1
#
_entry.id   AF-A0A3N5WBE8-F1
#
_cell.length_a   1.000
_cell.length_b   1.000
_cell.length_c   1.000
_cell.angle_alpha   90.00
_cell.angle_beta   90.00
_cell.angle_gamma   90.00
#
_symmetry.space_group_name_H-M   'P 1'
#
loop_
_entity.id
_entity.type
_entity.pdbx_description
1 polymer ?
#
loop_
_entity_poly.entity_id
_entity_poly.type
_entity_poly.pdbx_seq_one_letter_code
_entity_poly.pdbx_strand_id
1 'polypeptide(L)'
;MKPIAARLQQIAGMAPAEWHERGRQLLLKSGERFLGLNQGELNDKAFRRRLLPPFTQAPIETVAEDMLEEMRGLDFSRRPFMPLFGARDLTASLFRRRFPAECERLLHRADRAVAGRFDLLGLGDVSFGHPIDWHFEPLSEKRTGNAHWSAINYLDPNVAGDKKITWELNRHGHFVTLGQAYLLTKDDRYAEAFISQLTSWLDANPPRRGINWACALEVAIRSIAWLWALPCFAWSGRLTPTIIWRVLKSLIQQGSYIESYLSHYFAPNTHLTGEALGLLYLGTTLPWVTDAARWRELGLRILLEQLPRQVQPDGVYFEHASYYHRYTADFYVHAMLLVRATRLALPPAVPETLARLLDHLLWITRPDGRSTLYGDEDGGRLLTLHQREAGDFRDTL
;
A
#
# COMPACT_ATOMS: atom_id res chain seq x y z
N MET A 1 -25.54 -8.46 -21.00
CA MET A 1 -26.07 -7.61 -19.90
C MET A 1 -27.07 -8.43 -19.10
N LYS A 2 -26.97 -8.50 -17.76
CA LYS A 2 -28.02 -9.13 -16.94
C LYS A 2 -29.36 -8.38 -17.18
N PRO A 3 -30.51 -9.08 -17.27
CA PRO A 3 -31.82 -8.46 -17.44
C PRO A 3 -32.11 -7.42 -16.35
N ILE A 4 -32.84 -6.35 -16.67
CA ILE A 4 -33.22 -5.30 -15.71
C ILE A 4 -33.94 -5.89 -14.48
N ALA A 5 -34.80 -6.89 -14.69
CA ALA A 5 -35.49 -7.61 -13.63
C ALA A 5 -34.54 -8.30 -12.62
N ALA A 6 -33.44 -8.90 -13.12
CA ALA A 6 -32.45 -9.55 -12.27
C ALA A 6 -31.65 -8.54 -11.43
N ARG A 7 -31.43 -7.32 -11.95
CA ARG A 7 -30.79 -6.23 -11.18
C ARG A 7 -31.74 -5.67 -10.12
N LEU A 8 -33.02 -5.53 -10.42
CA LEU A 8 -34.03 -5.06 -9.47
C LEU A 8 -34.25 -6.06 -8.33
N GLN A 9 -34.29 -7.36 -8.62
CA GLN A 9 -34.33 -8.40 -7.58
C GLN A 9 -33.08 -8.40 -6.70
N GLN A 10 -31.90 -8.21 -7.29
CA GLN A 10 -30.65 -8.09 -6.52
C GLN A 10 -30.68 -6.89 -5.57
N ILE A 11 -31.24 -5.75 -5.99
CA ILE A 11 -31.39 -4.56 -5.15
C ILE A 11 -32.45 -4.77 -4.05
N ALA A 12 -33.56 -5.45 -4.37
CA ALA A 12 -34.65 -5.70 -3.44
C ALA A 12 -34.25 -6.60 -2.25
N GLY A 13 -33.24 -7.45 -2.42
CA GLY A 13 -32.70 -8.33 -1.37
C GLY A 13 -31.59 -7.72 -0.51
N MET A 14 -31.15 -6.49 -0.77
CA MET A 14 -30.02 -5.87 -0.04
C MET A 14 -30.42 -5.41 1.35
N ALA A 15 -29.52 -5.61 2.32
CA ALA A 15 -29.66 -5.00 3.63
C ALA A 15 -29.60 -3.46 3.54
N PRO A 16 -30.30 -2.69 4.41
CA PRO A 16 -30.28 -1.24 4.36
C PRO A 16 -28.88 -0.61 4.40
N ALA A 17 -27.96 -1.21 5.17
CA ALA A 17 -26.57 -0.77 5.25
C ALA A 17 -25.81 -0.95 3.93
N GLU A 18 -26.06 -2.05 3.21
CA GLU A 18 -25.48 -2.28 1.88
C GLU A 18 -26.03 -1.30 0.86
N TRP A 19 -27.34 -1.06 0.89
CA TRP A 19 -27.99 -0.10 0.00
C TRP A 19 -27.44 1.32 0.20
N HIS A 20 -27.31 1.75 1.46
CA HIS A 20 -26.75 3.04 1.81
C HIS A 20 -25.30 3.20 1.31
N GLU A 21 -24.44 2.22 1.57
CA GLU A 21 -23.03 2.32 1.19
C GLU A 21 -22.85 2.30 -0.33
N ARG A 22 -23.52 1.40 -1.04
CA ARG A 22 -23.47 1.35 -2.51
C ARG A 22 -24.03 2.63 -3.14
N GLY A 23 -25.12 3.17 -2.58
CA GLY A 23 -25.72 4.43 -3.01
C GLY A 23 -24.76 5.61 -2.83
N ARG A 24 -24.14 5.72 -1.65
CA ARG A 24 -23.10 6.73 -1.35
C ARG A 24 -21.95 6.65 -2.35
N GLN A 25 -21.38 5.46 -2.55
CA GLN A 25 -20.28 5.25 -3.50
C GLN A 25 -20.67 5.58 -4.94
N LEU A 26 -21.90 5.25 -5.36
CA LEU A 26 -22.39 5.57 -6.70
C LEU A 26 -22.55 7.08 -6.92
N LEU A 27 -23.07 7.81 -5.93
CA LEU A 27 -23.20 9.26 -5.98
C LEU A 27 -21.83 9.95 -6.05
N LEU A 28 -20.89 9.54 -5.19
CA LEU A 28 -19.51 10.03 -5.22
C LEU A 28 -18.86 9.77 -6.58
N LYS A 29 -18.93 8.53 -7.06
CA LYS A 29 -18.40 8.11 -8.36
C LYS A 29 -18.99 8.91 -9.51
N SER A 30 -20.29 9.21 -9.47
CA SER A 30 -20.97 10.00 -10.50
C SER A 30 -20.53 11.46 -10.46
N GLY A 31 -20.47 12.07 -9.29
CA GLY A 31 -19.98 13.44 -9.11
C GLY A 31 -18.52 13.59 -9.54
N GLU A 32 -17.67 12.64 -9.20
CA GLU A 32 -16.30 12.59 -9.70
C GLU A 32 -16.28 12.47 -11.23
N ARG A 33 -16.92 11.46 -11.80
CA ARG A 33 -16.84 11.13 -13.22
C ARG A 33 -17.38 12.25 -14.13
N PHE A 34 -18.53 12.81 -13.78
CA PHE A 34 -19.26 13.73 -14.66
C PHE A 34 -19.07 15.20 -14.30
N LEU A 35 -18.73 15.53 -13.05
CA LEU A 35 -18.53 16.90 -12.59
C LEU A 35 -17.07 17.20 -12.20
N GLY A 36 -16.17 16.22 -12.30
CA GLY A 36 -14.75 16.40 -11.99
C GLY A 36 -14.44 16.58 -10.51
N LEU A 37 -15.40 16.29 -9.61
CA LEU A 37 -15.20 16.48 -8.17
C LEU A 37 -14.01 15.66 -7.67
N ASN A 38 -13.17 16.27 -6.84
CA ASN A 38 -12.02 15.63 -6.19
C ASN A 38 -11.01 14.95 -7.16
N GLN A 39 -11.03 15.29 -8.45
CA GLN A 39 -10.03 14.84 -9.42
C GLN A 39 -8.83 15.78 -9.47
N GLY A 40 -7.65 15.25 -9.81
CA GLY A 40 -6.42 16.03 -9.95
C GLY A 40 -5.73 16.33 -8.63
N GLU A 41 -4.49 16.84 -8.69
CA GLU A 41 -3.69 17.15 -7.50
C GLU A 41 -4.38 18.23 -6.64
N LEU A 42 -4.34 18.08 -5.31
CA LEU A 42 -4.85 19.11 -4.39
C LEU A 42 -4.07 20.43 -4.59
N ASN A 43 -4.80 21.53 -4.76
CA ASN A 43 -4.19 22.85 -4.64
C ASN A 43 -3.79 23.14 -3.17
N ASP A 44 -2.86 24.06 -2.97
CA ASP A 44 -2.29 24.35 -1.65
C ASP A 44 -3.32 24.81 -0.64
N LYS A 45 -4.32 25.59 -1.06
CA LYS A 45 -5.40 26.05 -0.18
C LYS A 45 -6.25 24.88 0.33
N ALA A 46 -6.58 23.94 -0.55
CA ALA A 46 -7.34 22.74 -0.20
C ALA A 46 -6.50 21.79 0.67
N PHE A 47 -5.22 21.63 0.34
CA PHE A 47 -4.30 20.81 1.13
C PHE A 47 -4.10 21.36 2.54
N ARG A 48 -3.88 22.67 2.71
CA ARG A 48 -3.72 23.31 4.03
C ARG A 48 -4.93 23.12 4.95
N ARG A 49 -6.14 23.04 4.39
CA ARG A 49 -7.38 22.74 5.15
C ARG A 49 -7.42 21.31 5.69
N ARG A 50 -6.57 20.41 5.17
CA ARG A 50 -6.43 19.03 5.62
C ARG A 50 -5.31 18.85 6.65
N LEU A 51 -4.65 19.93 7.06
CA LEU A 51 -3.61 19.92 8.09
C LEU A 51 -4.16 20.49 9.41
N LEU A 52 -3.64 20.02 10.53
CA LEU A 52 -3.88 20.55 11.87
C LEU A 52 -2.88 21.69 12.18
N PRO A 53 -3.22 22.61 13.11
CA PRO A 53 -2.23 23.56 13.63
C PRO A 53 -0.99 22.85 14.20
N PRO A 54 0.22 23.44 14.07
CA PRO A 54 0.51 24.75 13.49
C PRO A 54 0.66 24.75 11.95
N PHE A 55 0.59 23.59 11.29
CA PHE A 55 0.93 23.43 9.87
C PHE A 55 -0.05 24.09 8.89
N THR A 56 -1.24 24.46 9.34
CA THR A 56 -2.25 25.16 8.52
C THR A 56 -1.72 26.44 7.89
N GLN A 57 -0.88 27.19 8.62
CA GLN A 57 -0.33 28.48 8.19
C GLN A 57 1.19 28.45 7.93
N ALA A 58 1.87 27.35 8.25
CA ALA A 58 3.33 27.24 8.12
C ALA A 58 3.80 27.29 6.65
N PRO A 59 4.98 27.87 6.35
CA PRO A 59 5.64 27.76 5.04
C PRO A 59 5.84 26.29 4.63
N ILE A 60 5.93 26.02 3.33
CA ILE A 60 6.10 24.65 2.80
C ILE A 60 7.41 24.05 3.34
N GLU A 61 8.45 24.86 3.40
CA GLU A 61 9.78 24.55 3.90
C GLU A 61 9.71 24.09 5.35
N THR A 62 9.02 24.85 6.20
CA THR A 62 8.85 24.52 7.62
C THR A 62 8.07 23.23 7.83
N VAL A 63 6.98 23.02 7.07
CA VAL A 63 6.25 21.74 7.14
C VAL A 63 7.19 20.62 6.70
N ALA A 64 7.86 20.74 5.56
CA ALA A 64 8.72 19.69 5.04
C ALA A 64 9.91 19.36 5.94
N GLU A 65 10.53 20.36 6.57
CA GLU A 65 11.62 20.17 7.52
C GLU A 65 11.16 19.37 8.75
N ASP A 66 10.01 19.73 9.34
CA ASP A 66 9.41 18.99 10.46
C ASP A 66 9.12 17.53 10.08
N MET A 67 8.58 17.31 8.88
CA MET A 67 8.34 15.97 8.34
C MET A 67 9.64 15.17 8.13
N LEU A 68 10.69 15.82 7.62
CA LEU A 68 12.00 15.19 7.47
C LEU A 68 12.60 14.85 8.82
N GLU A 69 12.51 15.72 9.81
CA GLU A 69 12.97 15.45 11.18
C GLU A 69 12.25 14.25 11.81
N GLU A 70 10.92 14.16 11.62
CA GLU A 70 10.14 13.00 12.04
C GLU A 70 10.57 11.72 11.31
N MET A 71 10.74 11.77 9.99
CA MET A 71 11.23 10.64 9.19
C MET A 71 12.63 10.18 9.61
N ARG A 72 13.49 11.11 10.05
CA ARG A 72 14.82 10.79 10.56
C ARG A 72 14.78 10.13 11.93
N GLY A 73 13.64 10.17 12.63
CA GLY A 73 13.47 9.58 13.95
C GLY A 73 14.32 10.24 15.03
N LEU A 74 14.65 11.54 14.85
CA LEU A 74 15.48 12.30 15.80
C LEU A 74 14.69 12.76 17.04
N ASP A 75 13.36 12.68 17.00
CA ASP A 75 12.49 12.87 18.16
C ASP A 75 12.12 11.52 18.81
N PHE A 76 12.90 11.11 19.81
CA PHE A 76 12.66 9.89 20.58
C PHE A 76 11.45 9.96 21.53
N SER A 77 10.82 11.13 21.70
CA SER A 77 9.62 11.28 22.53
C SER A 77 8.37 10.71 21.83
N ARG A 78 8.38 10.67 20.49
CA ARG A 78 7.42 9.98 19.64
C ARG A 78 8.03 8.62 19.27
N ARG A 79 7.48 7.50 19.74
CA ARG A 79 8.00 6.18 19.34
C ARG A 79 7.89 6.07 17.82
N PRO A 80 8.99 6.03 17.06
CA PRO A 80 8.89 5.94 15.61
C PRO A 80 8.22 4.61 15.26
N PHE A 81 7.24 4.68 14.37
CA PHE A 81 6.56 3.50 13.83
C PHE A 81 7.56 2.48 13.24
N MET A 82 8.71 2.96 12.77
CA MET A 82 9.83 2.16 12.27
C MET A 82 11.11 2.41 13.08
N PRO A 83 11.34 1.66 14.18
CA PRO A 83 12.56 1.77 14.99
C PRO A 83 13.85 1.56 14.19
N LEU A 84 13.76 0.85 13.06
CA LEU A 84 14.86 0.49 12.18
C LEU A 84 15.64 1.73 11.67
N PHE A 85 14.97 2.88 11.51
CA PHE A 85 15.61 4.10 11.02
C PHE A 85 16.48 4.80 12.08
N GLY A 86 16.18 4.61 13.37
CA GLY A 86 16.95 5.21 14.46
C GLY A 86 18.37 4.64 14.61
N ALA A 87 18.64 3.45 14.05
CA ALA A 87 19.93 2.78 14.07
C ALA A 87 20.39 2.33 12.66
N ARG A 88 20.02 3.09 11.62
CA ARG A 88 20.18 2.70 10.20
C ARG A 88 21.58 2.17 9.82
N ASP A 89 22.64 2.79 10.33
CA ASP A 89 24.02 2.44 9.94
C ASP A 89 24.47 1.15 10.62
N LEU A 90 24.01 0.92 11.86
CA LEU A 90 24.15 -0.37 12.53
C LEU A 90 23.35 -1.45 11.79
N THR A 91 22.07 -1.20 11.47
CA THR A 91 21.22 -2.12 10.71
C THR A 91 21.87 -2.50 9.38
N ALA A 92 22.34 -1.52 8.61
CA ALA A 92 23.01 -1.74 7.33
C ALA A 92 24.29 -2.58 7.51
N SER A 93 25.11 -2.27 8.52
CA SER A 93 26.32 -3.03 8.84
C SER A 93 26.02 -4.48 9.24
N LEU A 94 25.01 -4.69 10.09
CA LEU A 94 24.55 -6.02 10.48
C LEU A 94 24.02 -6.81 9.29
N PHE A 95 23.24 -6.18 8.41
CA PHE A 95 22.69 -6.81 7.23
C PHE A 95 23.79 -7.26 6.27
N ARG A 96 24.74 -6.37 5.92
CA ARG A 96 25.89 -6.73 5.06
C ARG A 96 26.71 -7.88 5.65
N ARG A 97 26.90 -7.91 6.98
CA ARG A 97 27.71 -8.94 7.66
C ARG A 97 27.00 -10.28 7.77
N ARG A 98 25.69 -10.29 8.05
CA ARG A 98 24.92 -11.51 8.31
C ARG A 98 24.30 -12.11 7.06
N PHE A 99 24.01 -11.28 6.05
CA PHE A 99 23.28 -11.66 4.84
C PHE A 99 23.96 -11.08 3.58
N PRO A 100 25.24 -11.39 3.31
CA PRO A 100 25.97 -10.81 2.19
C PRO A 100 25.33 -11.16 0.82
N ALA A 101 24.87 -12.40 0.64
CA ALA A 101 24.24 -12.84 -0.60
C ALA A 101 22.88 -12.13 -0.84
N GLU A 102 22.10 -11.93 0.22
CA GLU A 102 20.86 -11.16 0.16
C GLU A 102 21.12 -9.69 -0.17
N CYS A 103 22.23 -9.13 0.35
CA CYS A 103 22.65 -7.77 0.02
C CYS A 103 22.97 -7.63 -1.48
N GLU A 104 23.75 -8.54 -2.07
CA GLU A 104 24.05 -8.53 -3.50
C GLU A 104 22.78 -8.63 -4.36
N ARG A 105 21.89 -9.56 -3.99
CA ARG A 105 20.59 -9.76 -4.64
C ARG A 105 19.70 -8.52 -4.59
N LEU A 106 19.64 -7.85 -3.43
CA LEU A 106 18.89 -6.61 -3.25
C LEU A 106 19.46 -5.48 -4.11
N LEU A 107 20.78 -5.33 -4.16
CA LEU A 107 21.43 -4.30 -4.98
C LEU A 107 21.20 -4.54 -6.46
N HIS A 108 21.32 -5.77 -6.94
CA HIS A 108 21.01 -6.13 -8.32
C HIS A 108 19.55 -5.80 -8.69
N ARG A 109 18.58 -6.08 -7.79
CA ARG A 109 17.17 -5.72 -8.00
C ARG A 109 16.98 -4.20 -8.02
N ALA A 110 17.68 -3.46 -7.17
CA ALA A 110 17.64 -2.00 -7.15
C ALA A 110 18.23 -1.41 -8.44
N ASP A 111 19.34 -1.95 -8.95
CA ASP A 111 19.96 -1.55 -10.21
C ASP A 111 19.01 -1.75 -11.40
N ARG A 112 18.30 -2.88 -11.42
CA ARG A 112 17.27 -3.12 -12.44
C ARG A 112 16.10 -2.17 -12.31
N ALA A 113 15.64 -1.87 -11.09
CA ALA A 113 14.59 -0.88 -10.86
C ALA A 113 15.02 0.54 -11.32
N VAL A 114 16.28 0.93 -11.12
CA VAL A 114 16.84 2.18 -11.69
C VAL A 114 16.75 2.18 -13.21
N ALA A 115 17.01 1.04 -13.86
CA ALA A 115 16.90 0.86 -15.30
C ALA A 115 15.47 0.67 -15.84
N GLY A 116 14.43 0.75 -14.99
CA GLY A 116 13.03 0.54 -15.41
C GLY A 116 12.69 -0.91 -15.72
N ARG A 117 13.35 -1.85 -15.05
CA ARG A 117 13.17 -3.31 -15.16
C ARG A 117 12.75 -3.89 -13.81
N PHE A 118 11.76 -4.77 -13.80
CA PHE A 118 11.15 -5.25 -12.55
C PHE A 118 10.94 -6.76 -12.55
N ASP A 119 10.93 -7.33 -11.34
CA ASP A 119 10.49 -8.70 -11.08
C ASP A 119 9.12 -8.61 -10.38
N LEU A 120 8.06 -9.12 -11.03
CA LEU A 120 6.67 -8.99 -10.57
C LEU A 120 5.91 -10.29 -10.83
N LEU A 121 5.18 -10.80 -9.84
CA LEU A 121 4.28 -11.96 -9.98
C LEU A 121 4.96 -13.21 -10.61
N GLY A 122 6.23 -13.46 -10.26
CA GLY A 122 7.02 -14.57 -10.82
C GLY A 122 7.63 -14.29 -12.20
N LEU A 123 7.30 -13.18 -12.85
CA LEU A 123 7.94 -12.71 -14.07
C LEU A 123 9.24 -11.98 -13.73
N GLY A 124 10.33 -12.33 -14.41
CA GLY A 124 11.62 -11.67 -14.27
C GLY A 124 11.92 -10.74 -15.44
N ASP A 125 12.65 -9.66 -15.18
CA ASP A 125 13.11 -8.67 -16.19
C ASP A 125 12.04 -8.03 -17.06
N VAL A 126 10.87 -7.78 -16.47
CA VAL A 126 9.76 -7.11 -17.14
C VAL A 126 10.07 -5.62 -17.32
N SER A 127 9.89 -5.10 -18.53
CA SER A 127 10.05 -3.68 -18.85
C SER A 127 8.72 -3.02 -19.15
N PHE A 128 8.54 -1.80 -18.64
CA PHE A 128 7.36 -0.96 -18.89
C PHE A 128 7.72 0.27 -19.74
N GLY A 129 8.85 0.22 -20.45
CA GLY A 129 9.39 1.34 -21.21
C GLY A 129 10.38 2.20 -20.42
N HIS A 130 11.06 3.10 -21.14
CA HIS A 130 11.94 4.12 -20.59
C HIS A 130 11.67 5.46 -21.31
N PRO A 131 10.95 6.42 -20.69
CA PRO A 131 10.43 6.39 -19.31
C PRO A 131 9.35 5.33 -19.08
N ILE A 132 9.11 4.97 -17.81
CA ILE A 132 8.12 3.97 -17.40
C ILE A 132 6.70 4.43 -17.81
N ASP A 133 5.97 3.60 -18.54
CA ASP A 133 4.55 3.78 -18.80
C ASP A 133 3.71 3.10 -17.72
N TRP A 134 3.23 3.91 -16.77
CA TRP A 134 2.44 3.46 -15.61
C TRP A 134 1.07 2.85 -15.96
N HIS A 135 0.63 2.95 -17.23
CA HIS A 135 -0.66 2.45 -17.71
C HIS A 135 -0.51 1.27 -18.68
N PHE A 136 0.72 0.82 -18.93
CA PHE A 136 1.06 -0.24 -19.86
C PHE A 136 1.10 -1.61 -19.17
N GLU A 137 0.63 -2.63 -19.88
CA GLU A 137 0.72 -4.04 -19.53
C GLU A 137 1.58 -4.72 -20.61
N PRO A 138 2.80 -5.17 -20.28
CA PRO A 138 3.80 -5.56 -21.27
C PRO A 138 3.59 -6.93 -21.91
N LEU A 139 2.83 -7.85 -21.30
CA LEU A 139 2.64 -9.19 -21.89
C LEU A 139 1.63 -9.20 -23.03
N SER A 140 0.56 -8.41 -22.90
CA SER A 140 -0.48 -8.26 -23.92
C SER A 140 -0.39 -6.96 -24.70
N GLU A 141 0.65 -6.16 -24.43
CA GLU A 141 0.91 -4.85 -25.02
C GLU A 141 -0.30 -3.90 -24.96
N LYS A 142 -1.07 -3.99 -23.87
CA LYS A 142 -2.25 -3.14 -23.66
C LYS A 142 -1.89 -1.90 -22.88
N ARG A 143 -2.54 -0.80 -23.22
CA ARG A 143 -2.37 0.48 -22.53
C ARG A 143 -3.71 1.08 -22.21
N THR A 144 -3.97 1.30 -20.93
CA THR A 144 -5.22 1.94 -20.50
C THR A 144 -5.17 3.47 -20.66
N GLY A 145 -6.31 4.08 -20.96
CA GLY A 145 -6.44 5.53 -20.99
C GLY A 145 -6.43 6.16 -19.59
N ASN A 146 -6.31 7.48 -19.55
CA ASN A 146 -6.34 8.26 -18.30
C ASN A 146 -7.74 8.85 -18.00
N ALA A 147 -8.81 8.10 -18.29
CA ALA A 147 -10.18 8.48 -17.95
C ALA A 147 -10.41 8.41 -16.43
N HIS A 148 -11.55 8.90 -15.92
CA HIS A 148 -11.96 8.58 -14.55
C HIS A 148 -11.94 7.05 -14.37
N TRP A 149 -11.40 6.57 -13.26
CA TRP A 149 -11.12 5.15 -13.04
C TRP A 149 -12.35 4.24 -13.27
N SER A 150 -13.56 4.74 -12.96
CA SER A 150 -14.79 3.97 -13.12
C SER A 150 -15.30 3.85 -14.56
N ALA A 151 -14.71 4.60 -15.49
CA ALA A 151 -14.98 4.50 -16.92
C ALA A 151 -14.07 3.46 -17.61
N ILE A 152 -13.03 2.99 -16.92
CA ILE A 152 -12.09 2.00 -17.46
C ILE A 152 -12.64 0.62 -17.18
N ASN A 153 -12.96 -0.12 -18.25
CA ASN A 153 -13.40 -1.52 -18.13
C ASN A 153 -12.20 -2.45 -17.92
N TYR A 154 -11.51 -2.31 -16.78
CA TYR A 154 -10.27 -3.04 -16.50
C TYR A 154 -10.46 -4.56 -16.37
N LEU A 155 -11.70 -5.03 -16.20
CA LEU A 155 -12.00 -6.46 -16.17
C LEU A 155 -11.98 -7.11 -17.56
N ASP A 156 -12.04 -6.33 -18.63
CA ASP A 156 -11.91 -6.81 -20.00
C ASP A 156 -10.44 -6.86 -20.40
N PRO A 157 -9.86 -8.06 -20.64
CA PRO A 157 -8.46 -8.20 -21.03
C PRO A 157 -8.12 -7.49 -22.34
N ASN A 158 -9.10 -7.25 -23.22
CA ASN A 158 -8.87 -6.49 -24.45
C ASN A 158 -8.57 -5.01 -24.19
N VAL A 159 -9.02 -4.50 -23.03
CA VAL A 159 -8.84 -3.11 -22.60
C VAL A 159 -7.59 -2.95 -21.74
N ALA A 160 -7.38 -3.84 -20.76
CA ALA A 160 -6.36 -3.67 -19.73
C ALA A 160 -5.29 -4.77 -19.67
N GLY A 161 -5.35 -5.77 -20.56
CA GLY A 161 -4.47 -6.92 -20.48
C GLY A 161 -4.67 -7.70 -19.19
N ASP A 162 -3.59 -8.31 -18.68
CA ASP A 162 -3.57 -8.73 -17.28
C ASP A 162 -3.28 -7.53 -16.37
N LYS A 163 -4.36 -6.86 -15.96
CA LYS A 163 -4.32 -5.71 -15.03
C LYS A 163 -3.47 -5.94 -13.78
N LYS A 164 -3.30 -7.19 -13.32
CA LYS A 164 -2.50 -7.49 -12.12
C LYS A 164 -1.05 -7.08 -12.31
N ILE A 165 -0.50 -7.22 -13.52
CA ILE A 165 0.89 -6.86 -13.83
C ILE A 165 1.07 -5.33 -13.73
N THR A 166 0.14 -4.56 -14.32
CA THR A 166 0.14 -3.10 -14.18
C THR A 166 -0.04 -2.69 -12.72
N TRP A 167 -0.97 -3.32 -11.98
CA TRP A 167 -1.20 -2.98 -10.58
C TRP A 167 -0.02 -3.35 -9.68
N GLU A 168 0.65 -4.50 -9.88
CA GLU A 168 1.80 -4.90 -9.07
C GLU A 168 2.97 -3.92 -9.22
N LEU A 169 3.23 -3.41 -10.44
CA LEU A 169 4.17 -2.31 -10.64
C LEU A 169 3.77 -1.07 -9.81
N ASN A 170 2.49 -0.70 -9.90
CA ASN A 170 1.90 0.50 -9.30
C ASN A 170 1.56 0.35 -7.79
N ARG A 171 1.84 -0.81 -7.18
CA ARG A 171 1.99 -0.99 -5.73
C ARG A 171 3.31 -0.43 -5.22
N HIS A 172 4.27 -0.16 -6.12
CA HIS A 172 5.56 0.47 -5.82
C HIS A 172 6.41 -0.28 -4.78
N GLY A 173 6.34 -1.61 -4.73
CA GLY A 173 7.25 -2.40 -3.89
C GLY A 173 8.74 -2.14 -4.21
N HIS A 174 9.06 -1.76 -5.46
CA HIS A 174 10.40 -1.36 -5.87
C HIS A 174 10.88 -0.05 -5.22
N PHE A 175 10.00 0.84 -4.75
CA PHE A 175 10.42 2.04 -4.00
C PHE A 175 11.08 1.66 -2.66
N VAL A 176 10.55 0.63 -1.99
CA VAL A 176 11.17 0.08 -0.78
C VAL A 176 12.53 -0.55 -1.11
N THR A 177 12.63 -1.25 -2.25
CA THR A 177 13.90 -1.82 -2.74
C THR A 177 14.97 -0.74 -2.94
N LEU A 178 14.62 0.36 -3.62
CA LEU A 178 15.52 1.52 -3.80
C LEU A 178 15.91 2.12 -2.45
N GLY A 179 14.97 2.24 -1.51
CA GLY A 179 15.22 2.73 -0.16
C GLY A 179 16.22 1.87 0.62
N GLN A 180 16.05 0.54 0.58
CA GLN A 180 16.98 -0.39 1.22
C GLN A 180 18.38 -0.31 0.58
N ALA A 181 18.46 -0.24 -0.75
CA ALA A 181 19.74 -0.08 -1.45
C ALA A 181 20.44 1.23 -1.09
N TYR A 182 19.72 2.35 -1.00
CA TYR A 182 20.26 3.62 -0.52
C TYR A 182 20.75 3.52 0.93
N LEU A 183 20.00 2.90 1.83
CA LEU A 183 20.45 2.74 3.22
C LEU A 183 21.74 1.91 3.33
N LEU A 184 21.89 0.90 2.48
CA LEU A 184 23.05 0.01 2.43
C LEU A 184 24.27 0.60 1.73
N THR A 185 24.11 1.55 0.81
CA THR A 185 25.23 2.04 -0.02
C THR A 185 25.52 3.51 0.18
N LYS A 186 24.50 4.29 0.55
CA LYS A 186 24.46 5.76 0.47
C LYS A 186 24.70 6.29 -0.95
N ASP A 187 24.47 5.47 -1.98
CA ASP A 187 24.56 5.88 -3.38
C ASP A 187 23.32 6.69 -3.77
N ASP A 188 23.53 7.96 -4.08
CA ASP A 188 22.51 8.93 -4.46
C ASP A 188 21.72 8.53 -5.70
N ARG A 189 22.27 7.66 -6.58
CA ARG A 189 21.55 7.15 -7.76
C ARG A 189 20.22 6.49 -7.39
N TYR A 190 20.15 5.79 -6.25
CA TYR A 190 18.89 5.19 -5.80
C TYR A 190 17.87 6.24 -5.33
N ALA A 191 18.34 7.32 -4.71
CA ALA A 191 17.50 8.45 -4.32
C ALA A 191 16.99 9.20 -5.56
N GLU A 192 17.87 9.49 -6.53
CA GLU A 192 17.52 10.13 -7.80
C GLU A 192 16.49 9.31 -8.58
N ALA A 193 16.67 7.99 -8.67
CA ALA A 193 15.72 7.10 -9.32
C ALA A 193 14.35 7.09 -8.61
N PHE A 194 14.32 7.00 -7.28
CA PHE A 194 13.08 7.07 -6.50
C PHE A 194 12.34 8.39 -6.77
N ILE A 195 13.02 9.53 -6.69
CA ILE A 195 12.42 10.86 -6.90
C ILE A 195 11.91 11.00 -8.34
N SER A 196 12.68 10.57 -9.33
CA SER A 196 12.30 10.61 -10.75
C SER A 196 11.06 9.77 -11.03
N GLN A 197 11.03 8.52 -10.56
CA GLN A 197 9.91 7.60 -10.76
C GLN A 197 8.65 8.05 -10.00
N LEU A 198 8.80 8.50 -8.76
CA LEU A 198 7.70 9.05 -7.96
C LEU A 198 7.07 10.28 -8.62
N THR A 199 7.88 11.21 -9.10
CA THR A 199 7.41 12.42 -9.77
C THR A 199 6.71 12.08 -11.08
N SER A 200 7.32 11.22 -11.91
CA SER A 200 6.70 10.71 -13.13
C SER A 200 5.36 10.03 -12.86
N TRP A 201 5.26 9.23 -11.79
CA TRP A 201 4.02 8.59 -11.40
C TRP A 201 2.94 9.59 -11.02
N LEU A 202 3.27 10.59 -10.19
CA LEU A 202 2.36 11.64 -9.76
C LEU A 202 1.80 12.44 -10.95
N ASP A 203 2.65 12.72 -11.94
CA ASP A 203 2.27 13.45 -13.15
C ASP A 203 1.37 12.60 -14.07
N ALA A 204 1.67 11.30 -14.21
CA ALA A 204 0.90 10.38 -15.06
C ALA A 204 -0.43 9.92 -14.44
N ASN A 205 -0.52 9.88 -13.10
CA ASN A 205 -1.64 9.28 -12.36
C ASN A 205 -2.39 10.29 -11.48
N PRO A 206 -2.97 11.35 -12.06
CA PRO A 206 -3.72 12.33 -11.30
C PRO A 206 -4.84 11.65 -10.49
N PRO A 207 -5.10 12.12 -9.26
CA PRO A 207 -6.10 11.54 -8.37
C PRO A 207 -7.43 11.23 -9.04
N ARG A 208 -7.90 9.99 -8.82
CA ARG A 208 -9.14 9.40 -9.35
C ARG A 208 -9.17 9.16 -10.87
N ARG A 209 -8.02 9.14 -11.54
CA ARG A 209 -7.93 8.89 -12.98
C ARG A 209 -6.95 7.78 -13.30
N GLY A 210 -7.22 7.04 -14.37
CA GLY A 210 -6.40 5.89 -14.77
C GLY A 210 -6.69 4.62 -13.98
N ILE A 211 -6.12 3.52 -14.46
CA ILE A 211 -6.31 2.19 -13.90
C ILE A 211 -5.76 2.07 -12.46
N ASN A 212 -4.76 2.90 -12.11
CA ASN A 212 -4.07 2.86 -10.82
C ASN A 212 -4.88 3.42 -9.64
N TRP A 213 -6.06 3.98 -9.93
CA TRP A 213 -7.07 4.37 -8.96
C TRP A 213 -8.30 3.46 -8.98
N ALA A 214 -8.34 2.41 -9.81
CA ALA A 214 -9.57 1.63 -10.02
C ALA A 214 -9.87 0.60 -8.92
N CYS A 215 -8.91 0.31 -8.05
CA CYS A 215 -9.03 -0.63 -6.94
C CYS A 215 -8.45 0.00 -5.66
N ALA A 216 -9.23 0.00 -4.57
CA ALA A 216 -8.84 0.65 -3.31
C ALA A 216 -7.73 -0.13 -2.58
N LEU A 217 -7.71 -1.46 -2.66
CA LEU A 217 -6.60 -2.28 -2.17
C LEU A 217 -5.25 -1.84 -2.77
N GLU A 218 -5.20 -1.62 -4.08
CA GLU A 218 -3.97 -1.20 -4.78
C GLU A 218 -3.48 0.16 -4.29
N VAL A 219 -4.42 1.08 -4.05
CA VAL A 219 -4.14 2.42 -3.49
C VAL A 219 -3.63 2.32 -2.05
N ALA A 220 -4.19 1.39 -1.26
CA ALA A 220 -3.76 1.14 0.11
C ALA A 220 -2.34 0.57 0.17
N ILE A 221 -2.03 -0.47 -0.60
CA ILE A 221 -0.69 -1.09 -0.63
C ILE A 221 0.35 -0.07 -1.12
N ARG A 222 0.04 0.69 -2.17
CA ARG A 222 0.93 1.77 -2.64
C ARG A 222 1.20 2.81 -1.55
N SER A 223 0.17 3.22 -0.82
CA SER A 223 0.33 4.17 0.29
C SER A 223 1.26 3.61 1.36
N ILE A 224 1.13 2.32 1.70
CA ILE A 224 2.02 1.63 2.66
C ILE A 224 3.46 1.60 2.12
N ALA A 225 3.66 1.21 0.86
CA ALA A 225 4.99 1.18 0.24
C ALA A 225 5.68 2.55 0.26
N TRP A 226 4.94 3.63 0.01
CA TRP A 226 5.46 4.99 0.09
C TRP A 226 5.87 5.38 1.51
N LEU A 227 5.02 5.08 2.50
CA LEU A 227 5.31 5.36 3.91
C LEU A 227 6.53 4.59 4.43
N TRP A 228 6.84 3.43 3.84
CA TRP A 228 8.08 2.69 4.10
C TRP A 228 9.30 3.24 3.35
N ALA A 229 9.13 3.67 2.11
CA ALA A 229 10.23 4.13 1.27
C ALA A 229 10.72 5.53 1.65
N LEU A 230 9.83 6.48 1.92
CA LEU A 230 10.18 7.89 2.15
C LEU A 230 11.24 8.09 3.24
N PRO A 231 11.14 7.48 4.44
CA PRO A 231 12.13 7.71 5.49
C PRO A 231 13.53 7.21 5.13
N CYS A 232 13.65 6.23 4.22
CA CYS A 232 14.95 5.77 3.73
C CYS A 232 15.77 6.91 3.13
N PHE A 233 15.11 7.88 2.48
CA PHE A 233 15.74 8.96 1.72
C PHE A 233 15.82 10.28 2.47
N ALA A 234 15.43 10.33 3.75
CA ALA A 234 15.34 11.58 4.53
C ALA A 234 16.69 12.32 4.73
N TRP A 235 17.82 11.67 4.41
CA TRP A 235 19.18 12.24 4.47
C TRP A 235 19.84 12.42 3.10
N SER A 236 19.16 12.12 2.00
CA SER A 236 19.74 12.22 0.65
C SER A 236 19.90 13.65 0.14
N GLY A 237 19.19 14.61 0.74
CA GLY A 237 19.05 15.96 0.17
C GLY A 237 18.20 16.02 -1.12
N ARG A 238 17.88 14.89 -1.74
CA ARG A 238 17.05 14.79 -2.95
C ARG A 238 15.55 14.86 -2.67
N LEU A 239 15.15 14.48 -1.45
CA LEU A 239 13.78 14.63 -0.99
C LEU A 239 13.53 16.10 -0.57
N THR A 240 13.30 16.96 -1.55
CA THR A 240 13.14 18.41 -1.35
C THR A 240 11.78 18.75 -0.71
N PRO A 241 11.63 19.96 -0.13
CA PRO A 241 10.36 20.42 0.40
C PRO A 241 9.19 20.36 -0.59
N THR A 242 9.44 20.72 -1.85
CA THR A 242 8.40 20.69 -2.89
C THR A 242 7.95 19.27 -3.22
N ILE A 243 8.85 18.30 -3.22
CA ILE A 243 8.51 16.89 -3.44
C ILE A 243 7.71 16.35 -2.26
N ILE A 244 8.17 16.60 -1.03
CA ILE A 244 7.44 16.19 0.19
C ILE A 244 6.02 16.75 0.17
N TRP A 245 5.87 18.03 -0.18
CA TRP A 245 4.57 18.67 -0.28
C TRP A 245 3.63 17.97 -1.26
N ARG A 246 4.10 17.65 -2.47
CA ARG A 246 3.33 16.90 -3.48
C ARG A 246 2.98 15.48 -3.02
N VAL A 247 3.93 14.80 -2.37
CA VAL A 247 3.72 13.45 -1.85
C VAL A 247 2.66 13.43 -0.75
N LEU A 248 2.70 14.38 0.18
CA LEU A 248 1.71 14.49 1.25
C LEU A 248 0.31 14.76 0.70
N LYS A 249 0.17 15.64 -0.29
CA LYS A 249 -1.10 15.84 -1.01
C LYS A 249 -1.63 14.52 -1.57
N SER A 250 -0.77 13.78 -2.28
CA SER A 250 -1.14 12.50 -2.86
C SER A 250 -1.55 11.47 -1.81
N LEU A 251 -0.79 11.31 -0.72
CA LEU A 251 -1.14 10.39 0.37
C LEU A 251 -2.49 10.74 1.02
N ILE A 252 -2.79 12.03 1.23
CA ILE A 252 -4.12 12.46 1.72
C ILE A 252 -5.24 12.13 0.73
N GLN A 253 -4.99 12.29 -0.56
CA GLN A 253 -5.96 11.96 -1.61
C GLN A 253 -6.16 10.44 -1.72
N GLN A 254 -5.10 9.64 -1.56
CA GLN A 254 -5.16 8.19 -1.50
C GLN A 254 -5.97 7.73 -0.29
N GLY A 255 -5.71 8.25 0.92
CA GLY A 255 -6.51 7.97 2.11
C GLY A 255 -7.99 8.33 1.96
N SER A 256 -8.27 9.51 1.40
CA SER A 256 -9.65 9.95 1.13
C SER A 256 -10.36 9.05 0.11
N TYR A 257 -9.61 8.53 -0.87
CA TYR A 257 -10.13 7.59 -1.86
C TYR A 257 -10.44 6.23 -1.22
N ILE A 258 -9.51 5.66 -0.45
CA ILE A 258 -9.69 4.38 0.23
C ILE A 258 -10.93 4.43 1.13
N GLU A 259 -11.05 5.46 1.99
CA GLU A 259 -12.21 5.66 2.88
C GLU A 259 -13.54 5.79 2.11
N SER A 260 -13.51 6.38 0.91
CA SER A 260 -14.71 6.55 0.09
C SER A 260 -15.17 5.25 -0.58
N TYR A 261 -14.26 4.30 -0.79
CA TYR A 261 -14.49 3.14 -1.65
C TYR A 261 -14.06 1.81 -1.00
N LEU A 262 -14.21 1.71 0.32
CA LEU A 262 -14.01 0.46 1.06
C LEU A 262 -14.85 -0.68 0.45
N SER A 263 -14.23 -1.83 0.26
CA SER A 263 -14.75 -2.99 -0.48
C SER A 263 -15.76 -3.84 0.32
N HIS A 264 -16.53 -3.24 1.23
CA HIS A 264 -17.48 -3.93 2.13
C HIS A 264 -18.43 -4.92 1.43
N TYR A 265 -18.82 -4.64 0.18
CA TYR A 265 -19.79 -5.44 -0.57
C TYR A 265 -19.32 -5.79 -1.98
N PHE A 266 -18.02 -5.72 -2.25
CA PHE A 266 -17.45 -6.09 -3.56
C PHE A 266 -16.49 -7.27 -3.43
N ALA A 267 -15.51 -7.15 -2.54
CA ALA A 267 -14.55 -8.19 -2.20
C ALA A 267 -14.18 -8.06 -0.71
N PRO A 268 -15.08 -8.40 0.22
CA PRO A 268 -14.93 -8.06 1.65
C PRO A 268 -13.84 -8.85 2.39
N ASN A 269 -13.01 -9.61 1.67
CA ASN A 269 -12.03 -10.52 2.21
C ASN A 269 -10.68 -9.79 2.38
N THR A 270 -9.63 -10.24 1.71
CA THR A 270 -8.30 -9.60 1.73
C THR A 270 -8.31 -8.15 1.25
N HIS A 271 -9.19 -7.75 0.32
CA HIS A 271 -9.24 -6.35 -0.11
C HIS A 271 -9.62 -5.41 1.04
N LEU A 272 -10.71 -5.71 1.74
CA LEU A 272 -11.20 -4.85 2.82
C LEU A 272 -10.19 -4.73 3.97
N THR A 273 -9.50 -5.83 4.34
CA THR A 273 -8.48 -5.80 5.40
C THR A 273 -7.22 -5.06 4.96
N GLY A 274 -6.78 -5.20 3.70
CA GLY A 274 -5.66 -4.42 3.16
C GLY A 274 -5.97 -2.93 3.04
N GLU A 275 -7.19 -2.57 2.62
CA GLU A 275 -7.69 -1.19 2.60
C GLU A 275 -7.73 -0.58 4.00
N ALA A 276 -8.27 -1.31 4.96
CA ALA A 276 -8.32 -0.91 6.36
C ALA A 276 -6.92 -0.73 6.97
N LEU A 277 -5.98 -1.62 6.63
CA LEU A 277 -4.58 -1.48 7.01
C LEU A 277 -3.95 -0.21 6.41
N GLY A 278 -4.24 0.11 5.15
CA GLY A 278 -3.79 1.36 4.53
C GLY A 278 -4.27 2.62 5.27
N LEU A 279 -5.54 2.63 5.69
CA LEU A 279 -6.09 3.71 6.53
C LEU A 279 -5.43 3.77 7.92
N LEU A 280 -5.18 2.61 8.53
CA LEU A 280 -4.49 2.52 9.82
C LEU A 280 -3.06 3.08 9.72
N TYR A 281 -2.35 2.75 8.65
CA TYR A 281 -1.05 3.31 8.32
C TYR A 281 -1.11 4.83 8.21
N LEU A 282 -1.91 5.35 7.28
CA LEU A 282 -2.03 6.79 7.03
C LEU A 282 -2.43 7.57 8.28
N GLY A 283 -3.40 7.06 9.05
CA GLY A 283 -3.88 7.69 10.27
C GLY A 283 -2.89 7.62 11.45
N THR A 284 -1.93 6.70 11.41
CA THR A 284 -0.90 6.55 12.44
C THR A 284 0.36 7.35 12.09
N THR A 285 0.76 7.37 10.82
CA THR A 285 2.00 8.00 10.37
C THR A 285 1.84 9.44 9.91
N LEU A 286 0.61 9.94 9.76
CA LEU A 286 0.32 11.35 9.42
C LEU A 286 -0.56 12.02 10.48
N PRO A 287 -0.20 12.02 11.78
CA PRO A 287 -1.06 12.48 12.87
C PRO A 287 -1.47 13.96 12.79
N TRP A 288 -0.78 14.79 12.00
CA TRP A 288 -1.12 16.19 11.72
C TRP A 288 -2.16 16.38 10.62
N VAL A 289 -2.63 15.31 9.97
CA VAL A 289 -3.74 15.39 9.02
C VAL A 289 -5.07 15.40 9.76
N THR A 290 -6.01 16.25 9.36
CA THR A 290 -7.33 16.40 10.00
C THR A 290 -8.10 15.09 10.10
N ASP A 291 -7.91 14.21 9.12
CA ASP A 291 -8.61 12.92 9.01
C ASP A 291 -7.86 11.77 9.70
N ALA A 292 -6.65 11.99 10.19
CA ALA A 292 -5.77 10.92 10.65
C ALA A 292 -6.38 10.09 11.78
N ALA A 293 -6.99 10.74 12.78
CA ALA A 293 -7.67 10.05 13.87
C ALA A 293 -8.81 9.16 13.35
N ARG A 294 -9.65 9.71 12.47
CA ARG A 294 -10.77 9.00 11.83
C ARG A 294 -10.29 7.80 11.01
N TRP A 295 -9.24 7.96 10.20
CA TRP A 295 -8.67 6.87 9.41
C TRP A 295 -8.06 5.77 10.28
N ARG A 296 -7.34 6.14 11.35
CA ARG A 296 -6.78 5.19 12.31
C ARG A 296 -7.87 4.39 13.01
N GLU A 297 -8.90 5.06 13.50
CA GLU A 297 -10.05 4.42 14.17
C GLU A 297 -10.84 3.52 13.21
N LEU A 298 -11.12 4.00 11.99
CA LEU A 298 -11.85 3.24 10.97
C LEU A 298 -11.07 1.99 10.54
N GLY A 299 -9.78 2.14 10.23
CA GLY A 299 -8.91 1.03 9.83
C GLY A 299 -8.79 -0.03 10.92
N LEU A 300 -8.51 0.38 12.16
CA LEU A 300 -8.44 -0.54 13.29
C LEU A 300 -9.77 -1.25 13.53
N ARG A 301 -10.88 -0.51 13.54
CA ARG A 301 -12.21 -1.08 13.76
C ARG A 301 -12.54 -2.16 12.72
N ILE A 302 -12.33 -1.88 11.43
CA ILE A 302 -12.58 -2.86 10.37
C ILE A 302 -11.69 -4.10 10.54
N LEU A 303 -10.40 -3.93 10.80
CA LEU A 303 -9.48 -5.06 11.03
C LEU A 303 -9.95 -5.95 12.19
N LEU A 304 -10.40 -5.35 13.30
CA LEU A 304 -10.92 -6.07 14.46
C LEU A 304 -12.26 -6.76 14.17
N GLU A 305 -13.16 -6.12 13.43
CA GLU A 305 -14.44 -6.70 13.02
C GLU A 305 -14.27 -7.88 12.04
N GLN A 306 -13.25 -7.83 11.17
CA GLN A 306 -12.98 -8.87 10.18
C GLN A 306 -12.17 -10.04 10.75
N LEU A 307 -11.35 -9.84 11.78
CA LEU A 307 -10.46 -10.88 12.32
C LEU A 307 -11.20 -12.19 12.67
N PRO A 308 -12.28 -12.19 13.48
CA PRO A 308 -13.01 -13.43 13.80
C PRO A 308 -13.85 -13.97 12.63
N ARG A 309 -14.02 -13.22 11.54
CA ARG A 309 -14.69 -13.68 10.31
C ARG A 309 -13.72 -14.36 9.36
N GLN A 310 -12.48 -13.87 9.35
CA GLN A 310 -11.45 -14.31 8.42
C GLN A 310 -10.56 -15.41 9.00
N VAL A 311 -10.43 -15.49 10.33
CA VAL A 311 -9.59 -16.46 11.02
C VAL A 311 -10.47 -17.36 11.87
N GLN A 312 -10.49 -18.65 11.54
CA GLN A 312 -11.26 -19.66 12.25
C GLN A 312 -10.67 -19.93 13.65
N PRO A 313 -11.43 -20.61 14.55
CA PRO A 313 -10.96 -20.91 15.90
C PRO A 313 -9.62 -21.66 15.97
N ASP A 314 -9.29 -22.45 14.95
CA ASP A 314 -8.02 -23.18 14.80
C ASP A 314 -6.87 -22.34 14.21
N GLY A 315 -7.12 -21.08 13.86
CA GLY A 315 -6.14 -20.19 13.23
C GLY A 315 -6.16 -20.20 11.70
N VAL A 316 -6.95 -21.07 11.06
CA VAL A 316 -6.96 -21.21 9.61
C VAL A 316 -7.73 -20.06 8.95
N TYR A 317 -7.09 -19.38 7.99
CA TYR A 317 -7.76 -18.42 7.11
C TYR A 317 -8.94 -19.05 6.37
N PHE A 318 -10.09 -18.39 6.39
CA PHE A 318 -11.37 -18.99 5.98
C PHE A 318 -11.49 -19.36 4.49
N GLU A 319 -10.71 -18.76 3.58
CA GLU A 319 -10.71 -19.14 2.16
C GLU A 319 -9.92 -20.42 1.88
N HIS A 320 -9.27 -21.01 2.90
CA HIS A 320 -8.46 -22.22 2.80
C HIS A 320 -7.42 -22.16 1.68
N ALA A 321 -6.85 -20.98 1.45
CA ALA A 321 -5.75 -20.74 0.53
C ALA A 321 -4.50 -20.35 1.29
N SER A 322 -3.44 -21.13 1.15
CA SER A 322 -2.14 -20.93 1.82
C SER A 322 -1.54 -19.53 1.58
N TYR A 323 -1.70 -19.00 0.37
CA TYR A 323 -1.13 -17.71 -0.01
C TYR A 323 -1.93 -16.54 0.60
N TYR A 324 -3.27 -16.61 0.55
CA TYR A 324 -4.11 -15.63 1.24
C TYR A 324 -4.00 -15.72 2.76
N HIS A 325 -3.74 -16.91 3.31
CA HIS A 325 -3.40 -17.07 4.72
C HIS A 325 -2.17 -16.24 5.09
N ARG A 326 -1.08 -16.39 4.34
CA ARG A 326 0.13 -15.56 4.51
C ARG A 326 -0.19 -14.07 4.38
N TYR A 327 -0.95 -13.69 3.35
CA TYR A 327 -1.28 -12.30 3.09
C TYR A 327 -2.06 -11.65 4.24
N THR A 328 -3.03 -12.40 4.81
CA THR A 328 -3.76 -11.98 6.00
C THR A 328 -2.86 -11.91 7.22
N ALA A 329 -1.93 -12.85 7.40
CA ALA A 329 -0.94 -12.79 8.47
C ALA A 329 -0.07 -11.53 8.38
N ASP A 330 0.46 -11.19 7.19
CA ASP A 330 1.21 -9.95 6.95
C ASP A 330 0.39 -8.72 7.38
N PHE A 331 -0.88 -8.65 6.98
CA PHE A 331 -1.73 -7.52 7.32
C PHE A 331 -1.91 -7.34 8.83
N TYR A 332 -2.17 -8.42 9.55
CA TYR A 332 -2.39 -8.33 11.00
C TYR A 332 -1.08 -8.15 11.78
N VAL A 333 0.06 -8.70 11.33
CA VAL A 333 1.37 -8.40 11.91
C VAL A 333 1.66 -6.90 11.81
N HIS A 334 1.44 -6.31 10.64
CA HIS A 334 1.59 -4.87 10.44
C HIS A 334 0.62 -4.05 11.29
N ALA A 335 -0.64 -4.48 11.41
CA ALA A 335 -1.61 -3.85 12.29
C ALA A 335 -1.13 -3.87 13.76
N MET A 336 -0.56 -4.99 14.23
CA MET A 336 -0.01 -5.09 15.58
C MET A 336 1.19 -4.16 15.79
N LEU A 337 2.07 -4.00 14.79
CA LEU A 337 3.18 -3.05 14.85
C LEU A 337 2.67 -1.61 14.99
N LEU A 338 1.67 -1.22 14.20
CA LEU A 338 1.03 0.10 14.27
C LEU A 338 0.37 0.31 15.64
N VAL A 339 -0.40 -0.68 16.09
CA VAL A 339 -1.08 -0.61 17.38
C VAL A 339 -0.09 -0.52 18.53
N ARG A 340 1.07 -1.17 18.49
CA ARG A 340 2.12 -1.01 19.53
C ARG A 340 2.80 0.37 19.49
N ALA A 341 2.85 1.02 18.34
CA ALA A 341 3.37 2.37 18.20
C ALA A 341 2.39 3.42 18.75
N THR A 342 1.09 3.18 18.59
CA THR A 342 0.03 3.96 19.23
C THR A 342 -0.20 3.44 20.66
N ARG A 343 -0.59 4.24 21.66
CA ARG A 343 -0.86 3.67 23.01
C ARG A 343 -2.25 3.00 23.10
N LEU A 344 -2.70 2.36 22.02
CA LEU A 344 -4.03 1.76 21.93
C LEU A 344 -4.03 0.36 22.54
N ALA A 345 -5.06 0.07 23.32
CA ALA A 345 -5.28 -1.26 23.90
C ALA A 345 -6.09 -2.14 22.94
N LEU A 346 -5.72 -3.41 22.83
CA LEU A 346 -6.46 -4.42 22.07
C LEU A 346 -7.25 -5.33 23.01
N PRO A 347 -8.42 -5.84 22.59
CA PRO A 347 -9.09 -6.92 23.28
C PRO A 347 -8.16 -8.15 23.41
N PRO A 348 -8.14 -8.87 24.54
CA PRO A 348 -7.25 -10.03 24.75
C PRO A 348 -7.38 -11.14 23.69
N ALA A 349 -8.58 -11.34 23.15
CA ALA A 349 -8.85 -12.32 22.10
C ALA A 349 -8.10 -12.04 20.78
N VAL A 350 -7.68 -10.79 20.54
CA VAL A 350 -6.99 -10.40 19.30
C VAL A 350 -5.58 -11.01 19.24
N PRO A 351 -4.66 -10.74 20.20
CA PRO A 351 -3.38 -11.42 20.25
C PRO A 351 -3.47 -12.95 20.19
N GLU A 352 -4.44 -13.57 20.87
CA GLU A 352 -4.62 -15.02 20.86
C GLU A 352 -4.98 -15.55 19.46
N THR A 353 -5.87 -14.85 18.75
CA THR A 353 -6.27 -15.23 17.39
C THR A 353 -5.12 -15.07 16.40
N LEU A 354 -4.32 -14.00 16.56
CA LEU A 354 -3.13 -13.78 15.74
C LEU A 354 -2.02 -14.79 16.01
N ALA A 355 -1.85 -15.22 17.27
CA ALA A 355 -0.94 -16.31 17.60
C ALA A 355 -1.33 -17.59 16.85
N ARG A 356 -2.62 -17.97 16.87
CA ARG A 356 -3.10 -19.16 16.13
C ARG A 356 -2.94 -19.03 14.61
N LEU A 357 -3.17 -17.83 14.07
CA LEU A 357 -2.92 -17.54 12.65
C LEU A 357 -1.45 -17.79 12.28
N LEU A 358 -0.52 -17.25 13.08
CA LEU A 358 0.91 -17.45 12.86
C LEU A 358 1.36 -18.90 13.11
N ASP A 359 0.78 -19.57 14.12
CA ASP A 359 1.04 -20.98 14.40
C ASP A 359 0.66 -21.85 13.20
N HIS A 360 -0.52 -21.65 12.61
CA HIS A 360 -0.90 -22.38 11.40
C HIS A 360 0.05 -22.11 10.24
N LEU A 361 0.44 -20.84 10.02
CA LEU A 361 1.41 -20.47 8.99
C LEU A 361 2.76 -21.19 9.20
N LEU A 362 3.22 -21.32 10.44
CA LEU A 362 4.40 -22.07 10.81
C LEU A 362 4.24 -23.57 10.52
N TRP A 363 3.10 -24.18 10.88
CA TRP A 363 2.82 -25.60 10.66
C TRP A 363 2.79 -26.01 9.19
N ILE A 364 2.31 -25.14 8.30
CA ILE A 364 2.30 -25.42 6.85
C ILE A 364 3.63 -25.08 6.17
N THR A 365 4.57 -24.45 6.88
CA THR A 365 5.89 -24.07 6.37
C THR A 365 6.91 -25.16 6.67
N ARG A 366 7.58 -25.65 5.62
CA ARG A 366 8.62 -26.68 5.73
C ARG A 366 9.92 -26.09 6.31
N PRO A 367 10.87 -26.92 6.77
CA PRO A 367 12.15 -26.45 7.31
C PRO A 367 13.00 -25.62 6.34
N ASP A 368 12.80 -25.75 5.02
CA ASP A 368 13.48 -24.92 4.01
C ASP A 368 12.84 -23.53 3.84
N GLY A 369 11.76 -23.24 4.57
CA GLY A 369 11.00 -21.99 4.54
C GLY A 369 9.88 -21.97 3.50
N ARG A 370 9.81 -22.97 2.61
CA ARG A 370 8.76 -23.06 1.61
C ARG A 370 7.49 -23.69 2.21
N SER A 371 6.34 -23.17 1.84
CA SER A 371 5.04 -23.72 2.20
C SER A 371 4.41 -24.48 1.02
N THR A 372 3.47 -25.39 1.32
CA THR A 372 2.68 -26.04 0.27
C THR A 372 1.64 -25.04 -0.24
N LEU A 373 1.70 -24.74 -1.54
CA LEU A 373 0.74 -23.86 -2.17
C LEU A 373 -0.54 -24.63 -2.51
N TYR A 374 -1.59 -24.39 -1.74
CA TYR A 374 -2.95 -24.88 -1.97
C TYR A 374 -3.95 -23.73 -1.97
N GLY A 375 -5.07 -23.92 -2.67
CA GLY A 375 -6.06 -22.88 -2.95
C GLY A 375 -5.60 -21.90 -4.03
N ASP A 376 -6.33 -20.80 -4.16
CA ASP A 376 -5.98 -19.73 -5.10
C ASP A 376 -4.77 -18.94 -4.61
N GLU A 377 -3.94 -18.50 -5.55
CA GLU A 377 -2.81 -17.61 -5.30
C GLU A 377 -2.76 -16.54 -6.40
N ASP A 378 -2.33 -15.34 -6.04
CA ASP A 378 -2.19 -14.23 -6.98
C ASP A 378 -0.78 -13.64 -7.01
N GLY A 379 0.19 -14.28 -6.35
CA GLY A 379 1.58 -13.83 -6.23
C GLY A 379 1.79 -12.51 -5.47
N GLY A 380 0.74 -11.81 -5.04
CA GLY A 380 0.81 -10.48 -4.44
C GLY A 380 1.50 -10.47 -3.07
N ARG A 381 2.23 -9.39 -2.76
CA ARG A 381 2.83 -9.21 -1.42
C ARG A 381 2.51 -7.82 -0.88
N LEU A 382 2.31 -7.72 0.44
CA LEU A 382 2.12 -6.43 1.10
C LEU A 382 3.35 -5.55 0.89
N LEU A 383 4.53 -6.07 1.23
CA LEU A 383 5.83 -5.45 1.00
C LEU A 383 6.87 -6.49 0.62
N THR A 384 7.87 -6.08 -0.14
CA THR A 384 8.98 -6.95 -0.56
C THR A 384 10.28 -6.52 0.12
N LEU A 385 10.48 -6.98 1.36
CA LEU A 385 11.67 -6.65 2.16
C LEU A 385 12.90 -7.51 1.82
N HIS A 386 12.69 -8.74 1.34
CA HIS A 386 13.75 -9.62 0.85
C HIS A 386 13.43 -10.12 -0.56
N GLN A 387 14.43 -10.73 -1.22
CA GLN A 387 14.21 -11.48 -2.44
C GLN A 387 14.05 -12.96 -2.07
N ARG A 388 12.80 -13.41 -2.03
CA ARG A 388 12.42 -14.80 -1.81
C ARG A 388 11.38 -15.20 -2.86
N GLU A 389 11.37 -16.47 -3.23
CA GLU A 389 10.33 -17.04 -4.07
C GLU A 389 8.95 -16.88 -3.40
N ALA A 390 7.88 -16.80 -4.19
CA ALA A 390 6.50 -16.65 -3.72
C ALA A 390 6.15 -17.66 -2.59
N GLY A 391 6.53 -18.93 -2.77
CA GLY A 391 6.26 -20.00 -1.80
C GLY A 391 7.09 -19.98 -0.52
N ASP A 392 8.11 -19.11 -0.39
CA ASP A 392 8.91 -18.99 0.82
C ASP A 392 8.28 -17.97 1.79
N PHE A 393 7.84 -18.46 2.94
CA PHE A 393 7.01 -17.73 3.91
C PHE A 393 7.82 -17.13 5.06
N ARG A 394 9.15 -17.28 5.06
CA ARG A 394 10.07 -16.74 6.09
C ARG A 394 10.17 -15.21 6.16
N ASP A 395 9.55 -14.49 5.24
CA ASP A 395 9.45 -13.02 5.36
C ASP A 395 8.31 -12.61 6.31
N THR A 396 7.32 -13.49 6.48
CA THR A 396 6.15 -13.27 7.34
C THR A 396 6.38 -13.84 8.74
N LEU A 397 7.04 -15.01 8.84
CA LEU A 397 7.47 -15.67 10.08
C LEU A 397 8.81 -15.11 10.56
#